data_AF-A0A958Z6T6-F1
#
_entry.id   AF-A0A958Z6T6-F1
#
_cell.length_a   1.000
_cell.length_b   1.000
_cell.length_c   1.000
_cell.angle_alpha   90.00
_cell.angle_beta   90.00
_cell.angle_gamma   90.00
#
_symmetry.space_group_name_H-M   'P 1'
#
loop_
_entity.id
_entity.type
_entity.pdbx_description
1 polymer ?
#
loop_
_entity_poly.entity_id
_entity_poly.type
_entity_poly.pdbx_seq_one_letter_code
_entity_poly.pdbx_strand_id
1 'polypeptide(L)' 'MTKLSVNINKIATLRNSRGGNVPNVVQFAKDVQRFGAEGVTVHPRPDERHIRYQDVYDLKP' A
#
# COMPACT_ATOMS: atom_id res chain seq x y z
N MET A 1 11.69 18.93 11.17
CA MET A 1 12.28 17.78 10.46
C MET A 1 11.34 17.32 9.36
N THR A 2 11.88 16.98 8.20
CA THR A 2 11.12 16.37 7.10
C THR A 2 10.71 14.94 7.48
N LYS A 3 9.50 14.52 7.10
CA LYS A 3 8.97 13.17 7.33
C LYS A 3 8.88 12.39 6.02
N LEU A 4 9.13 11.08 6.05
CA LEU A 4 8.99 10.16 4.95
C LEU A 4 7.61 9.47 4.99
N SER A 5 6.86 9.58 3.90
CA SER A 5 5.68 8.75 3.65
C SER A 5 5.90 7.91 2.41
N VAL A 6 5.88 6.58 2.54
CA VAL A 6 6.22 5.68 1.44
C VAL A 6 4.99 5.43 0.58
N ASN A 7 5.08 5.71 -0.73
CA ASN A 7 4.02 5.35 -1.66
C ASN A 7 4.05 3.85 -1.97
N ILE A 8 2.99 3.12 -1.59
CA ILE A 8 2.95 1.65 -1.72
C ILE A 8 2.11 1.17 -2.92
N ASN A 9 1.72 2.05 -3.84
CA ASN A 9 0.89 1.69 -5.01
C ASN A 9 1.51 0.57 -5.86
N LYS A 10 2.84 0.54 -5.98
CA LYS A 10 3.54 -0.46 -6.80
C LYS A 10 3.52 -1.87 -6.21
N ILE A 11 3.35 -2.00 -4.90
CA ILE A 11 3.14 -3.29 -4.24
C ILE A 11 1.80 -3.88 -4.69
N ALA A 12 0.75 -3.05 -4.70
CA ALA A 12 -0.55 -3.47 -5.20
C ALA A 12 -0.54 -3.75 -6.71
N THR A 13 0.27 -3.04 -7.52
CA THR A 13 0.47 -3.39 -8.94
C THR A 13 1.02 -4.83 -9.09
N LEU A 14 2.05 -5.18 -8.32
CA LEU A 14 2.61 -6.54 -8.36
C LEU A 14 1.56 -7.59 -7.96
N ARG A 15 0.84 -7.35 -6.86
CA ARG A 15 -0.24 -8.24 -6.40
C ARG A 15 -1.30 -8.45 -7.50
N ASN A 16 -1.83 -7.36 -8.05
CA ASN A 16 -2.93 -7.39 -9.00
C ASN A 16 -2.55 -8.12 -10.30
N SER A 17 -1.27 -8.05 -10.72
CA SER A 17 -0.78 -8.75 -11.91
C SER A 17 -0.87 -10.27 -11.85
N ARG A 18 -1.03 -10.86 -10.65
CA ARG A 18 -1.06 -12.31 -10.42
C ARG A 18 -2.40 -12.81 -9.89
N GLY A 19 -3.33 -11.92 -9.55
CA GLY A 19 -4.66 -12.28 -9.03
C GLY A 19 -4.68 -12.91 -7.62
N GLY A 20 -3.52 -12.99 -6.95
CA GLY A 20 -3.40 -13.49 -5.58
C GLY A 20 -3.29 -12.38 -4.53
N ASN A 21 -2.83 -12.74 -3.33
CA ASN A 21 -2.62 -11.79 -2.23
C ASN A 21 -1.13 -11.55 -1.90
N VAL A 22 -0.23 -11.89 -2.84
CA VAL A 22 1.22 -11.75 -2.67
C VAL A 22 1.77 -10.83 -3.77
N PRO A 23 2.50 -9.75 -3.41
CA PRO A 23 2.75 -9.26 -2.04
C PRO A 23 1.48 -8.71 -1.37
N ASN A 24 1.40 -8.83 -0.03
CA ASN A 24 0.30 -8.30 0.76
C ASN A 24 0.54 -6.82 1.11
N VAL A 25 -0.42 -5.95 0.75
CA VAL A 25 -0.30 -4.48 0.90
C VAL A 25 -0.26 -4.04 2.36
N VAL A 26 -1.10 -4.64 3.22
CA VAL A 26 -1.16 -4.32 4.65
C VAL A 26 0.13 -4.71 5.36
N GLN A 27 0.66 -5.89 5.06
CA GLN A 27 1.93 -6.32 5.63
C GLN A 27 3.07 -5.39 5.20
N PHE A 28 3.12 -5.01 3.92
CA PHE A 28 4.12 -4.07 3.43
C PHE A 28 4.04 -2.71 4.13
N ALA A 29 2.82 -2.20 4.39
CA ALA A 29 2.64 -0.95 5.12
C ALA A 29 3.19 -1.02 6.55
N LYS A 30 2.93 -2.12 7.27
CA LYS A 30 3.49 -2.39 8.60
C LYS A 30 5.02 -2.44 8.57
N ASP A 31 5.58 -3.13 7.57
CA ASP A 31 7.02 -3.33 7.44
C ASP A 31 7.75 -2.01 7.18
N VAL A 32 7.28 -1.18 6.23
CA VAL A 32 7.95 0.09 5.93
C VAL A 32 7.90 1.07 7.09
N GLN A 33 6.82 1.08 7.86
CA GLN A 33 6.76 1.91 9.07
C GLN A 33 7.70 1.38 10.17
N ARG A 34 7.77 0.05 10.35
CA ARG A 34 8.75 -0.58 11.24
C ARG A 34 10.20 -0.27 10.82
N PHE A 35 10.45 -0.07 9.53
CA PHE A 35 11.77 0.29 8.99
C PHE A 35 12.07 1.80 9.03
N GLY A 36 11.18 2.61 9.61
CA GLY A 36 11.45 4.02 9.89
C GLY A 36 10.65 5.01 9.06
N ALA A 37 9.73 4.57 8.19
CA ALA A 37 8.80 5.50 7.56
C ALA A 37 7.78 6.02 8.57
N GLU A 38 7.52 7.32 8.57
CA GLU A 38 6.51 7.94 9.44
C GLU A 38 5.08 7.77 8.91
N GLY A 39 4.91 7.23 7.70
CA GLY A 39 3.61 6.91 7.14
C GLY A 39 3.66 6.17 5.81
N VAL A 40 2.46 5.87 5.30
CA VAL A 40 2.26 5.31 3.96
C VAL A 40 1.33 6.20 3.16
N THR A 41 1.56 6.24 1.86
CA THR A 41 0.71 6.95 0.91
C THR A 41 0.14 5.97 -0.11
N VAL A 42 -1.17 6.07 -0.34
CA VAL A 42 -1.89 5.32 -1.36
C VAL A 42 -2.68 6.28 -2.25
N HIS A 43 -2.93 5.86 -3.48
CA HIS A 43 -3.84 6.56 -4.39
C HIS A 43 -4.80 5.52 -4.99
N PRO A 44 -6.00 5.33 -4.42
CA PRO A 44 -7.03 4.49 -5.04
C PRO A 44 -7.49 5.16 -6.34
N ARG A 45 -7.31 4.48 -7.48
CA ARG A 45 -7.83 4.95 -8.77
C ARG A 45 -9.23 4.37 -8.96
N PRO A 46 -10.14 5.05 -9.70
CA PRO A 46 -11.47 4.53 -9.97
C PRO A 46 -11.49 3.18 -10.68
N ASP A 47 -10.44 2.86 -11.45
CA ASP A 47 -10.26 1.60 -12.18
C ASP A 47 -9.59 0.49 -11.34
N GLU A 48 -9.25 0.77 -10.07
CA GLU A 48 -8.57 -0.14 -9.16
C GLU A 48 -7.30 -0.79 -9.73
N ARG A 49 -6.60 -0.13 -10.67
CA ARG A 49 -5.43 -0.70 -11.37
C ARG A 49 -4.23 -1.02 -10.46
N HIS A 50 -4.22 -0.51 -9.23
CA HIS A 50 -3.24 -0.84 -8.19
C HIS A 50 -3.93 -1.02 -6.83
N ILE A 51 -4.02 0.07 -6.06
CA ILE A 51 -4.75 0.12 -4.80
C ILE A 51 -6.24 -0.01 -5.12
N ARG A 52 -6.88 -1.00 -4.51
CA ARG A 52 -8.33 -1.21 -4.50
C ARG A 52 -8.95 -0.41 -3.37
N TYR A 53 -10.26 -0.17 -3.40
CA TYR A 53 -10.95 0.49 -2.30
C TYR A 53 -10.81 -0.30 -0.99
N GLN A 54 -10.83 -1.64 -1.07
CA GLN A 54 -10.61 -2.50 0.10
C GLN A 54 -9.27 -2.23 0.78
N ASP A 55 -8.20 -1.99 0.00
CA ASP A 55 -6.87 -1.67 0.57
C ASP A 55 -6.91 -0.39 1.41
N VAL A 56 -7.74 0.58 1.03
CA VAL A 56 -7.89 1.84 1.79
C VAL A 56 -8.58 1.59 3.14
N TYR A 57 -9.60 0.72 3.17
CA TYR A 57 -10.27 0.34 4.41
C TYR A 57 -9.34 -0.48 5.32
N ASP A 58 -8.57 -1.40 4.74
CA ASP A 58 -7.64 -2.26 5.49
C ASP A 58 -6.43 -1.49 6.05
N LEU A 59 -6.06 -0.38 5.43
CA LEU A 59 -4.98 0.51 5.87
C LEU A 59 -5.44 1.63 6.82
N LYS A 60 -6.75 1.77 7.03
CA LYS A 60 -7.29 2.81 7.89
C LYS A 60 -6.88 2.53 9.35
N PRO A 61 -6.37 3.54 10.09
CA PRO A 61 -6.06 3.41 11.51
C PRO A 61 -7.30 3.10 12.36
#